data_AF-A0A2G5T9V5-F1
#
_entry.id   AF-A0A2G5T9V5-F1
#
_cell.length_a   1.000
_cell.length_b   1.000
_cell.length_c   1.000
_cell.angle_alpha   90.00
_cell.angle_beta   90.00
_cell.angle_gamma   90.00
#
_symmetry.space_group_name_H-M   'P 1'
#
loop_
_entity.id
_entity.type
_entity.pdbx_description
1 polymer ?
#
loop_
_entity_poly.entity_id
_entity_poly.type
_entity_poly.pdbx_seq_one_letter_code
_entity_poly.pdbx_strand_id
1 'polypeptide(L)'
;MILLAVALFPIFPAIEIITIKDDHNCTEWNPNGFVYSWQAVACQNVADESFCKSIYPSTVYPAIGGGENRPMQCYSSPSTPPGTIDQDAKGAAIAGCPRTCGYCCQTHAFSCQDKNENMACWTVTQAQCISPKWRDFFTEECPATCGYCDDCYDLNPECPKAPGVFFWLQKTYNTGQ
;
A
#
# COMPACT_ATOMS: atom_id res chain seq x y z
N MET A 1 63.04 -18.89 -6.81
CA MET A 1 61.84 -19.68 -6.49
C MET A 1 60.76 -18.71 -6.03
N ILE A 2 59.59 -18.79 -6.67
CA ILE A 2 58.51 -17.79 -6.65
C ILE A 2 57.83 -17.78 -5.27
N LEU A 3 57.84 -16.63 -4.59
CA LEU A 3 57.04 -16.39 -3.39
C LEU A 3 55.58 -16.13 -3.83
N LEU A 4 54.70 -17.12 -3.64
CA LEU A 4 53.25 -16.95 -3.81
C LEU A 4 52.70 -16.09 -2.66
N ALA A 5 52.34 -14.85 -2.95
CA ALA A 5 51.54 -14.01 -2.06
C ALA A 5 50.07 -14.44 -2.16
N VAL A 6 49.58 -15.17 -1.15
CA VAL A 6 48.15 -15.50 -1.02
C VAL A 6 47.44 -14.27 -0.47
N ALA A 7 46.79 -13.51 -1.35
CA ALA A 7 45.92 -12.40 -0.95
C ALA A 7 44.66 -12.95 -0.29
N LEU A 8 44.58 -12.86 1.05
CA LEU A 8 43.35 -13.07 1.81
C LEU A 8 42.42 -11.88 1.56
N PHE A 9 41.54 -11.99 0.55
CA PHE A 9 40.43 -11.06 0.39
C PHE A 9 39.36 -11.37 1.45
N PRO A 10 39.00 -10.42 2.33
CA PRO A 10 37.86 -10.61 3.23
C PRO A 10 36.59 -10.77 2.41
N ILE A 11 35.97 -11.94 2.51
CA ILE A 11 34.65 -12.24 1.96
C ILE A 11 33.64 -11.53 2.86
N PHE A 12 33.32 -10.27 2.58
CA PHE A 12 32.17 -9.64 3.18
C PHE A 12 30.93 -10.30 2.59
N PRO A 13 30.08 -11.01 3.36
CA PRO A 13 28.78 -11.39 2.86
C PRO A 13 28.05 -10.10 2.50
N ALA A 14 27.63 -9.95 1.24
CA ALA A 14 26.72 -8.88 0.86
C ALA A 14 25.48 -9.04 1.73
N ILE A 15 25.28 -8.11 2.66
CA ILE A 15 24.00 -8.00 3.36
C ILE A 15 23.03 -7.55 2.29
N GLU A 16 22.29 -8.48 1.70
CA GLU A 16 21.13 -8.12 0.90
C GLU A 16 20.13 -7.50 1.87
N ILE A 17 20.14 -6.16 1.92
CA ILE A 17 19.02 -5.42 2.45
C ILE A 17 17.83 -5.89 1.61
N ILE A 18 16.83 -6.53 2.23
CA ILE A 18 15.61 -6.90 1.54
C ILE A 18 14.96 -5.58 1.18
N THR A 19 15.17 -5.16 -0.05
CA THR A 19 14.64 -3.91 -0.60
C THR A 19 13.55 -4.24 -1.60
N ILE A 20 12.63 -3.29 -1.74
CA ILE A 20 11.67 -3.28 -2.84
C ILE A 20 12.49 -3.19 -4.14
N LYS A 21 12.45 -4.24 -4.97
CA LYS A 21 13.30 -4.37 -6.17
C LYS A 21 12.55 -4.10 -7.48
N ASP A 22 11.33 -4.60 -7.60
CA ASP A 22 10.67 -4.67 -8.91
C ASP A 22 9.60 -3.58 -9.12
N ASP A 23 8.71 -3.38 -8.14
CA ASP A 23 7.60 -2.45 -8.25
C ASP A 23 7.66 -1.40 -7.13
N HIS A 24 8.00 -0.17 -7.52
CA HIS A 24 8.12 0.99 -6.62
C HIS A 24 6.82 1.80 -6.47
N ASN A 25 5.68 1.36 -7.01
CA ASN A 25 4.44 2.09 -6.79
C ASN A 25 4.03 2.12 -5.32
N CYS A 26 3.47 3.25 -4.88
CA CYS A 26 3.14 3.54 -3.48
C CYS A 26 4.34 3.47 -2.52
N THR A 27 5.54 3.75 -3.02
CA THR A 27 6.76 3.83 -2.20
C THR A 27 7.32 5.24 -2.18
N GLU A 28 8.07 5.52 -1.12
CA GLU A 28 8.89 6.72 -0.95
C GLU A 28 10.34 6.30 -0.72
N TRP A 29 11.26 7.17 -1.12
CA TRP A 29 12.70 6.95 -0.90
C TRP A 29 13.13 7.50 0.45
N ASN A 30 13.84 6.70 1.23
CA ASN A 30 14.59 7.13 2.39
C ASN A 30 16.07 6.71 2.26
N PRO A 31 16.97 7.18 3.15
CA PRO A 31 18.40 6.82 3.07
C PRO A 31 18.70 5.31 3.17
N ASN A 32 17.76 4.50 3.65
CA ASN A 32 17.87 3.05 3.79
C ASN A 32 17.23 2.28 2.61
N GLY A 33 16.62 2.96 1.64
CA GLY A 33 16.00 2.37 0.45
C GLY A 33 14.56 2.83 0.21
N PHE A 34 13.87 2.13 -0.69
CA PHE A 34 12.44 2.31 -0.92
C PHE A 34 11.63 1.68 0.21
N VAL A 35 10.66 2.44 0.73
CA VAL A 35 9.70 1.99 1.73
C VAL A 35 8.28 2.33 1.30
N TYR A 36 7.28 1.56 1.73
CA TYR A 36 5.89 1.91 1.43
C TYR A 36 5.47 3.21 2.10
N SER A 37 4.86 4.11 1.34
CA SER A 37 4.21 5.29 1.89
C SER A 37 2.95 4.89 2.67
N TRP A 38 2.44 5.81 3.48
CA TRP A 38 1.21 5.57 4.23
C TRP A 38 0.00 5.29 3.31
N GLN A 39 0.01 5.85 2.09
CA GLN A 39 -1.04 5.67 1.09
C GLN A 39 -1.06 4.26 0.50
N ALA A 40 0.02 3.47 0.63
CA ALA A 40 0.06 2.09 0.16
C ALA A 40 -0.99 1.20 0.85
N VAL A 41 -1.34 1.51 2.10
CA VAL A 41 -2.23 0.71 2.97
C VAL A 41 -3.37 1.53 3.58
N ALA A 42 -3.65 2.71 3.01
CA ALA A 42 -4.65 3.65 3.53
C ALA A 42 -6.11 3.26 3.22
N CYS A 43 -6.33 2.27 2.37
CA CYS A 43 -7.63 1.73 2.00
C CYS A 43 -7.82 0.32 2.58
N GLN A 44 -9.02 -0.23 2.41
CA GLN A 44 -9.32 -1.62 2.70
C GLN A 44 -9.28 -2.46 1.42
N ASN A 45 -9.13 -3.78 1.58
CA ASN A 45 -9.35 -4.68 0.46
C ASN A 45 -10.83 -4.67 0.07
N VAL A 46 -11.11 -4.89 -1.21
CA VAL A 46 -12.48 -5.12 -1.69
C VAL A 46 -12.93 -6.53 -1.34
N ALA A 47 -12.02 -7.51 -1.45
CA ALA A 47 -12.23 -8.87 -0.98
C ALA A 47 -11.78 -9.05 0.48
N ASP A 48 -12.23 -10.14 1.11
CA ASP A 48 -11.84 -10.47 2.48
C ASP A 48 -10.32 -10.61 2.63
N GLU A 49 -9.79 -10.15 3.75
CA GLU A 49 -8.35 -10.19 4.02
C GLU A 49 -7.78 -11.62 3.97
N SER A 50 -8.53 -12.60 4.48
CA SER A 50 -8.14 -14.03 4.42
C SER A 50 -8.09 -14.54 2.99
N PHE A 51 -9.03 -14.10 2.14
CA PHE A 51 -9.03 -14.44 0.71
C PHE A 51 -7.80 -13.83 0.04
N CYS A 52 -7.56 -12.54 0.24
CA CYS A 52 -6.41 -11.83 -0.32
C CYS A 52 -5.08 -12.48 0.09
N LYS A 53 -4.92 -12.86 1.36
CA LYS A 53 -3.72 -13.55 1.85
C LYS A 53 -3.58 -14.97 1.27
N SER A 54 -4.69 -15.63 0.92
CA SER A 54 -4.66 -16.96 0.30
C SER A 54 -4.21 -16.93 -1.16
N ILE A 55 -4.63 -15.92 -1.94
CA ILE A 55 -4.27 -15.80 -3.36
C ILE A 55 -2.97 -15.02 -3.59
N TYR A 56 -2.57 -14.18 -2.62
CA TYR A 56 -1.29 -13.47 -2.58
C TYR A 56 -0.48 -13.92 -1.35
N PRO A 57 0.03 -15.16 -1.34
CA PRO A 57 0.75 -15.70 -0.20
C PRO A 57 2.09 -14.99 -0.01
N SER A 58 2.35 -14.53 1.21
CA SER A 58 3.65 -14.00 1.63
C SER A 58 3.84 -14.15 3.14
N THR A 59 5.10 -14.18 3.59
CA THR A 59 5.45 -14.14 5.01
C THR A 59 5.40 -12.72 5.57
N VAL A 60 5.57 -11.71 4.70
CA VAL A 60 5.49 -10.29 5.06
C VAL A 60 4.63 -9.55 4.03
N TYR A 61 3.79 -8.63 4.52
CA TYR A 61 2.93 -7.81 3.68
C TYR A 61 3.37 -6.34 3.75
N PRO A 62 3.09 -5.54 2.71
CA PRO A 62 3.31 -4.11 2.71
C PRO A 62 2.76 -3.43 3.97
N ALA A 63 3.59 -2.60 4.57
CA ALA A 63 3.26 -1.81 5.75
C ALA A 63 4.00 -0.48 5.69
N ILE A 64 3.44 0.55 6.32
CA ILE A 64 3.99 1.91 6.31
C ILE A 64 5.46 1.88 6.78
N GLY A 65 6.37 2.43 5.97
CA GLY A 65 7.80 2.45 6.27
C GLY A 65 8.52 1.11 6.10
N GLY A 66 7.81 0.03 5.72
CA GLY A 66 8.40 -1.28 5.43
C GLY A 66 9.11 -1.30 4.08
N GLY A 67 10.26 -1.98 4.00
CA GLY A 67 11.07 -2.13 2.77
C GLY A 67 10.96 -3.49 2.08
N GLU A 68 10.06 -4.35 2.56
CA GLU A 68 9.91 -5.72 2.07
C GLU A 68 9.18 -5.75 0.71
N ASN A 69 9.51 -6.72 -0.14
CA ASN A 69 8.75 -6.89 -1.39
C ASN A 69 7.31 -7.29 -1.08
N ARG A 70 6.36 -6.71 -1.81
CA ARG A 70 4.97 -7.21 -1.85
C ARG A 70 4.98 -8.62 -2.46
N PRO A 71 3.93 -9.43 -2.21
CA PRO A 71 3.80 -10.73 -2.88
C PRO A 71 3.98 -10.56 -4.39
N MET A 72 4.86 -11.36 -5.02
CA MET A 72 5.19 -11.21 -6.45
C MET A 72 3.95 -11.30 -7.35
N GLN A 73 3.00 -12.15 -6.95
CA GLN A 73 1.73 -12.37 -7.62
C GLN A 73 0.84 -11.11 -7.65
N CYS A 74 1.14 -10.11 -6.81
CA CYS A 74 0.46 -8.82 -6.86
C CYS A 74 0.77 -8.02 -8.14
N TYR A 75 1.85 -8.32 -8.87
CA TYR A 75 2.23 -7.57 -10.07
C TYR A 75 2.80 -8.43 -11.19
N SER A 76 2.94 -9.74 -11.02
CA SER A 76 3.55 -10.61 -12.02
C SER A 76 2.84 -11.96 -12.11
N SER A 77 2.95 -12.58 -13.28
CA SER A 77 2.48 -13.93 -13.58
C SER A 77 3.64 -14.80 -14.07
N PRO A 78 4.67 -15.08 -13.24
CA PRO A 78 4.86 -16.43 -12.66
C PRO A 78 5.67 -16.43 -11.31
N SER A 79 5.75 -17.59 -10.66
CA SER A 79 6.28 -17.81 -9.30
C SER A 79 7.81 -17.80 -9.13
N THR A 80 8.58 -17.24 -10.07
CA THR A 80 10.06 -17.27 -10.01
C THR A 80 10.65 -15.88 -10.29
N PRO A 81 11.44 -15.29 -9.36
CA PRO A 81 12.10 -14.00 -9.59
C PRO A 81 13.08 -14.02 -10.78
N PRO A 82 13.28 -12.87 -11.46
CA PRO A 82 12.60 -11.61 -11.26
C PRO A 82 11.21 -11.61 -11.93
N GLY A 83 10.19 -11.16 -11.18
CA GLY A 83 8.84 -11.00 -11.73
C GLY A 83 8.81 -9.78 -12.66
N THR A 84 8.38 -9.95 -13.91
CA THR A 84 8.11 -8.80 -14.79
C THR A 84 6.74 -8.23 -14.47
N ILE A 85 6.58 -6.90 -14.51
CA ILE A 85 5.27 -6.27 -14.27
C ILE A 85 4.27 -6.70 -15.37
N ASP A 86 3.28 -7.47 -14.95
CA ASP A 86 2.08 -7.82 -15.68
C ASP A 86 0.96 -6.87 -15.24
N GLN A 87 0.47 -6.06 -16.18
CA GLN A 87 -0.54 -5.04 -15.89
C GLN A 87 -1.90 -5.63 -15.55
N ASP A 88 -2.23 -6.83 -16.05
CA ASP A 88 -3.51 -7.48 -15.75
C ASP A 88 -3.46 -8.08 -14.34
N ALA A 89 -2.36 -8.74 -13.97
CA ALA A 89 -2.14 -9.22 -12.61
C ALA A 89 -2.17 -8.08 -11.59
N LYS A 90 -1.50 -6.97 -11.92
CA LYS A 90 -1.50 -5.75 -11.12
C LYS A 90 -2.87 -5.10 -11.02
N GLY A 91 -3.59 -5.00 -12.15
CA GLY A 91 -4.96 -4.48 -12.19
C GLY A 91 -5.90 -5.28 -11.31
N ALA A 92 -5.79 -6.63 -11.34
CA ALA A 92 -6.57 -7.50 -10.46
C ALA A 92 -6.23 -7.29 -8.97
N ALA A 93 -4.95 -7.11 -8.64
CA ALA A 93 -4.52 -6.81 -7.27
C ALA A 93 -5.05 -5.46 -6.77
N ILE A 94 -4.99 -4.41 -7.61
CA ILE A 94 -5.55 -3.08 -7.31
C ILE A 94 -7.07 -3.16 -7.09
N ALA A 95 -7.78 -3.93 -7.93
CA ALA A 95 -9.23 -4.01 -7.88
C ALA A 95 -9.77 -4.87 -6.72
N GLY A 96 -9.07 -5.93 -6.34
CA GLY A 96 -9.54 -6.90 -5.35
C GLY A 96 -8.89 -6.75 -3.97
N CYS A 97 -7.56 -6.63 -3.93
CA CYS A 97 -6.76 -6.73 -2.72
C CYS A 97 -5.71 -5.59 -2.60
N PRO A 98 -6.11 -4.31 -2.79
CA PRO A 98 -5.16 -3.21 -2.86
C PRO A 98 -4.39 -3.03 -1.56
N ARG A 99 -5.00 -3.24 -0.38
CA ARG A 99 -4.29 -3.12 0.89
C ARG A 99 -3.27 -4.23 1.08
N THR A 100 -3.65 -5.48 0.82
CA THR A 100 -2.74 -6.64 0.94
C THR A 100 -1.55 -6.52 -0.01
N CYS A 101 -1.76 -5.97 -1.20
CA CYS A 101 -0.70 -5.80 -2.20
C CYS A 101 0.02 -4.44 -2.13
N GLY A 102 -0.37 -3.53 -1.23
CA GLY A 102 0.27 -2.22 -1.07
C GLY A 102 -0.04 -1.23 -2.20
N TYR A 103 -1.21 -1.35 -2.84
CA TYR A 103 -1.66 -0.55 -3.97
C TYR A 103 -2.79 0.43 -3.67
N CYS A 104 -3.08 0.74 -2.39
CA CYS A 104 -4.17 1.68 -2.09
C CYS A 104 -3.99 3.03 -2.80
N CYS A 105 -2.76 3.52 -2.98
CA CYS A 105 -2.48 4.76 -3.72
C CYS A 105 -2.80 4.70 -5.23
N GLN A 106 -3.08 3.52 -5.77
CA GLN A 106 -3.45 3.31 -7.18
C GLN A 106 -4.97 3.08 -7.35
N THR A 107 -5.73 3.12 -6.26
CA THR A 107 -7.20 2.99 -6.32
C THR A 107 -7.85 4.30 -6.73
N HIS A 108 -9.13 4.23 -7.12
CA HIS A 108 -9.87 5.43 -7.53
C HIS A 108 -9.94 6.51 -6.46
N ALA A 109 -9.92 6.12 -5.18
CA ALA A 109 -9.88 7.04 -4.05
C ALA A 109 -8.69 8.02 -4.10
N PHE A 110 -7.60 7.67 -4.79
CA PHE A 110 -6.38 8.47 -4.92
C PHE A 110 -6.12 8.97 -6.35
N SER A 111 -7.06 8.76 -7.30
CA SER A 111 -6.80 8.96 -8.74
C SER A 111 -7.14 10.37 -9.28
N CYS A 112 -7.46 11.33 -8.42
CA CYS A 112 -7.70 12.72 -8.79
C CYS A 112 -6.45 13.59 -8.56
N GLN A 113 -6.61 14.91 -8.64
CA GLN A 113 -5.52 15.86 -8.45
C GLN A 113 -5.74 16.71 -7.20
N ASP A 114 -4.67 16.87 -6.43
CA ASP A 114 -4.62 17.84 -5.33
C ASP A 114 -4.53 19.28 -5.88
N LYS A 115 -5.31 20.21 -5.32
CA LYS A 115 -5.25 21.63 -5.69
C LYS A 115 -3.90 22.25 -5.33
N ASN A 116 -3.40 21.93 -4.14
CA ASN A 116 -2.17 22.52 -3.59
C ASN A 116 -2.16 24.07 -3.55
N GLU A 117 -3.32 24.72 -3.46
CA GLU A 117 -3.42 26.19 -3.51
C GLU A 117 -3.20 26.82 -2.14
N ASN A 118 -3.89 26.29 -1.12
CA ASN A 118 -3.82 26.83 0.23
C ASN A 118 -2.82 26.09 1.13
N MET A 119 -2.27 24.97 0.65
CA MET A 119 -1.19 24.26 1.33
C MET A 119 -0.45 23.27 0.41
N ALA A 120 0.72 22.82 0.87
CA ALA A 120 1.48 21.76 0.25
C ALA A 120 0.93 20.37 0.66
N CYS A 121 0.21 19.68 -0.22
CA CYS A 121 -0.42 18.39 0.11
C CYS A 121 0.61 17.28 0.44
N TRP A 122 1.84 17.38 -0.06
CA TRP A 122 2.93 16.46 0.32
C TRP A 122 3.35 16.54 1.80
N THR A 123 2.93 17.58 2.53
CA THR A 123 3.15 17.70 3.98
C THR A 123 2.06 17.03 4.80
N VAL A 124 0.97 16.58 4.17
CA VAL A 124 -0.18 16.02 4.84
C VAL A 124 0.13 14.61 5.33
N THR A 125 -0.19 14.38 6.59
CA THR A 125 -0.07 13.08 7.25
C THR A 125 -1.40 12.34 7.24
N GLN A 126 -1.34 11.01 7.32
CA GLN A 126 -2.54 10.17 7.46
C GLN A 126 -3.45 10.63 8.62
N ALA A 127 -2.86 11.03 9.75
CA ALA A 127 -3.58 11.49 10.92
C ALA A 127 -4.38 12.78 10.65
N GLN A 128 -3.88 13.65 9.77
CA GLN A 128 -4.58 14.86 9.36
C GLN A 128 -5.76 14.53 8.44
N CYS A 129 -5.59 13.62 7.48
CA CYS A 129 -6.66 13.19 6.59
C CYS A 129 -7.85 12.61 7.39
N ILE A 130 -7.61 11.74 8.37
CA ILE A 130 -8.70 11.13 9.16
C ILE A 130 -9.38 12.08 10.16
N SER A 131 -8.81 13.26 10.40
CA SER A 131 -9.32 14.21 11.38
C SER A 131 -10.64 14.82 10.92
N PRO A 132 -11.75 14.68 11.68
CA PRO A 132 -13.03 15.28 11.31
C PRO A 132 -12.96 16.81 11.17
N LYS A 133 -12.07 17.44 11.94
CA LYS A 133 -11.89 18.89 11.95
C LYS A 133 -11.38 19.44 10.61
N TRP A 134 -10.58 18.65 9.89
CA TRP A 134 -9.91 19.08 8.67
C TRP A 134 -10.44 18.40 7.41
N ARG A 135 -11.44 17.53 7.57
CA ARG A 135 -11.96 16.70 6.48
C ARG A 135 -12.40 17.54 5.29
N ASP A 136 -13.30 18.49 5.50
CA ASP A 136 -13.84 19.33 4.41
C ASP A 136 -12.73 20.07 3.67
N PHE A 137 -11.79 20.65 4.42
CA PHE A 137 -10.64 21.33 3.86
C PHE A 137 -9.77 20.39 3.01
N PHE A 138 -9.48 19.17 3.48
CA PHE A 138 -8.68 18.22 2.72
C PHE A 138 -9.42 17.55 1.55
N THR A 139 -10.74 17.40 1.63
CA THR A 139 -11.57 16.94 0.51
C THR A 139 -11.50 17.92 -0.65
N GLU A 140 -11.40 19.22 -0.37
CA GLU A 140 -11.25 20.22 -1.42
C GLU A 140 -9.79 20.46 -1.84
N GLU A 141 -8.86 20.56 -0.90
CA GLU A 141 -7.49 20.98 -1.19
C GLU A 141 -6.56 19.82 -1.55
N CYS A 142 -6.67 18.70 -0.83
CA CYS A 142 -5.76 17.55 -0.95
C CYS A 142 -6.51 16.20 -1.11
N PRO A 143 -7.50 16.09 -2.01
CA PRO A 143 -8.29 14.87 -2.14
C PRO A 143 -7.47 13.66 -2.60
N ALA A 144 -6.51 13.84 -3.50
CA ALA A 144 -5.67 12.75 -3.99
C ALA A 144 -4.71 12.26 -2.90
N THR A 145 -4.13 13.19 -2.12
CA THR A 145 -3.28 12.80 -0.99
C THR A 145 -4.10 12.04 0.06
N CYS A 146 -5.31 12.50 0.39
CA CYS A 146 -6.11 11.93 1.46
C CYS A 146 -6.99 10.73 1.08
N GLY A 147 -7.11 10.39 -0.20
CA GLY A 147 -7.98 9.29 -0.63
C GLY A 147 -9.45 9.69 -0.76
N TYR A 148 -9.74 10.96 -1.13
CA TYR A 148 -11.08 11.54 -1.23
C TYR A 148 -11.54 11.82 -2.66
N CYS A 149 -10.89 11.20 -3.66
CA CYS A 149 -11.25 11.37 -5.07
C CYS A 149 -12.53 10.64 -5.49
N ASP A 150 -12.99 9.69 -4.68
CA ASP A 150 -14.23 8.94 -4.92
C ASP A 150 -15.36 9.55 -4.08
N ASP A 151 -16.59 9.48 -4.59
CA ASP A 151 -17.81 9.97 -3.91
C ASP A 151 -18.12 9.16 -2.63
N CYS A 152 -17.37 8.07 -2.43
CA CYS A 152 -17.49 7.12 -1.34
C CYS A 152 -16.14 6.95 -0.61
N TYR A 153 -15.87 7.81 0.35
CA TYR A 153 -14.72 7.69 1.26
C TYR A 153 -15.15 7.12 2.62
N ASP A 154 -14.23 6.39 3.28
CA ASP A 154 -14.48 5.68 4.54
C ASP A 154 -15.07 6.61 5.63
N LEU A 155 -16.16 6.11 6.23
CA LEU A 155 -17.13 6.72 7.17
C LEU A 155 -18.42 7.29 6.58
N ASN A 156 -18.62 7.29 5.25
CA ASN A 156 -19.96 7.56 4.72
C ASN A 156 -20.86 6.30 4.90
N PRO A 157 -21.94 6.37 5.72
CA PRO A 157 -22.86 5.24 5.93
C PRO A 157 -23.68 4.86 4.68
N GLU A 158 -23.69 5.70 3.63
CA GLU A 158 -24.37 5.45 2.36
C GLU A 158 -23.49 4.76 1.30
N CYS A 159 -22.24 4.42 1.67
CA CYS A 159 -21.31 3.70 0.81
C CYS A 159 -21.65 2.21 0.70
N PRO A 160 -21.84 1.65 -0.52
CA PRO A 160 -22.08 0.22 -0.73
C PRO A 160 -20.91 -0.69 -0.30
N LYS A 161 -19.72 -0.12 -0.07
CA LYS A 161 -18.47 -0.85 0.21
C LYS A 161 -17.72 -0.31 1.43
N ALA A 162 -18.41 0.13 2.48
CA ALA A 162 -17.74 0.39 3.76
C ALA A 162 -17.58 -0.93 4.53
N PRO A 163 -16.39 -1.58 4.57
CA PRO A 163 -16.18 -2.81 5.34
C PRO A 163 -16.36 -2.60 6.85
N GLY A 164 -16.41 -1.35 7.32
CA GLY A 164 -16.70 -1.01 8.72
C GLY A 164 -18.18 -1.03 9.10
N VAL A 165 -19.13 -0.78 8.19
CA VAL A 165 -20.55 -0.65 8.57
C VAL A 165 -21.20 -2.03 8.79
N PHE A 166 -20.75 -3.05 8.07
CA PHE A 166 -21.24 -4.41 8.28
C PHE A 166 -20.89 -4.94 9.68
N PHE A 167 -19.72 -4.58 10.22
CA PHE A 167 -19.30 -5.02 11.56
C PHE A 167 -20.08 -4.36 12.70
N TRP A 168 -20.50 -3.10 12.54
CA TRP A 168 -21.35 -2.42 13.52
C TRP A 168 -22.82 -2.84 13.44
N LEU A 169 -23.38 -3.04 12.25
CA LEU A 169 -24.75 -3.54 12.08
C LEU A 169 -24.91 -4.98 12.58
N GLN A 170 -23.92 -5.85 12.39
CA GLN A 170 -23.99 -7.23 12.93
C GLN A 170 -23.98 -7.25 14.47
N LYS A 171 -23.26 -6.31 15.11
CA LYS A 171 -23.22 -6.20 16.58
C LYS A 171 -24.51 -5.65 17.17
N THR A 172 -25.18 -4.71 16.50
CA THR A 172 -26.48 -4.19 16.96
C THR A 172 -27.63 -5.16 16.67
N TYR A 173 -27.54 -5.98 15.61
CA TYR A 173 -28.56 -6.99 15.31
C TYR A 173 -28.48 -8.22 16.23
N ASN A 174 -27.27 -8.66 16.63
CA ASN A 174 -27.09 -9.84 17.51
C ASN A 174 -27.19 -9.56 19.02
N THR A 175 -27.39 -8.31 19.44
CA THR A 175 -27.65 -7.95 20.85
C THR A 175 -29.11 -7.62 21.12
N GLY A 176 -29.98 -7.81 20.11
CA GLY A 176 -31.42 -7.56 20.18
C GLY A 176 -32.31 -8.82 20.08
N GLN A 177 -31.83 -9.99 20.50
CA GLN A 177 -32.65 -11.17 20.80
C GLN A 177 -32.46 -11.63 22.24
#